data_AF-A0A7Z9JQV7-F1
#
_entry.id   AF-A0A7Z9JQV7-F1
#
_cell.length_a   1.000
_cell.length_b   1.000
_cell.length_c   1.000
_cell.angle_alpha   90.00
_cell.angle_beta   90.00
_cell.angle_gamma   90.00
#
_symmetry.space_group_name_H-M   'P 1'
#
loop_
_entity.id
_entity.type
_entity.pdbx_description
1 polymer ?
#
loop_
_entity_poly.entity_id
_entity_poly.type
_entity_poly.pdbx_seq_one_letter_code
_entity_poly.pdbx_strand_id
1 'polypeptide(L)'
;MRCVITGAGGLLGSALLNVMARRGMGYTALRKSDLDVTDVFATESRFKVEEPDVVFHCAAFTDVDRAESERKESFAVNAGGAGKVAEACRKVGARMVFFSTDYVFGGAKRTPYSPNDEPDPLSAYGKSKLGGEKAVT
;
A
#
# COMPACT_ATOMS: atom_id res chain seq x y z
N MET A 1 16.92 12.60 3.16
CA MET A 1 15.94 11.50 3.16
C MET A 1 14.94 11.77 2.05
N ARG A 2 14.89 10.91 1.04
CA ARG A 2 13.98 10.96 -0.10
C ARG A 2 12.77 10.08 0.17
N CYS A 3 11.60 10.71 0.24
CA CYS A 3 10.34 10.01 0.49
C CYS A 3 9.52 9.93 -0.80
N VAL A 4 9.07 8.74 -1.17
CA VAL A 4 8.11 8.54 -2.26
C VAL A 4 6.77 8.13 -1.66
N ILE A 5 5.67 8.67 -2.17
CA ILE A 5 4.31 8.30 -1.76
C ILE A 5 3.56 7.76 -2.97
N THR A 6 3.18 6.49 -2.97
CA THR A 6 2.29 5.94 -4.00
C THR A 6 0.83 6.15 -3.59
N GLY A 7 -0.09 6.26 -4.55
CA GLY A 7 -1.50 6.51 -4.25
C GLY A 7 -1.73 7.88 -3.63
N ALA A 8 -0.89 8.86 -3.96
CA ALA A 8 -0.88 10.18 -3.34
C ALA A 8 -2.20 10.97 -3.53
N GLY A 9 -2.99 10.65 -4.56
CA GLY A 9 -4.30 11.24 -4.81
C GLY A 9 -5.45 10.62 -4.00
N GLY A 10 -5.21 9.55 -3.24
CA GLY A 10 -6.22 8.93 -2.37
C GLY A 10 -6.33 9.64 -1.01
N LEU A 11 -7.30 9.21 -0.19
CA LEU A 11 -7.59 9.78 1.12
C LEU A 11 -6.34 9.86 2.03
N LEU A 12 -5.70 8.70 2.28
CA LEU A 12 -4.51 8.63 3.13
C LEU A 12 -3.32 9.36 2.50
N GLY A 13 -3.11 9.18 1.19
CA GLY A 13 -2.03 9.84 0.45
C GLY A 13 -2.11 11.36 0.60
N SER A 14 -3.27 11.95 0.33
CA SER A 14 -3.47 13.40 0.42
C SER A 14 -3.32 13.92 1.86
N ALA A 15 -3.82 13.18 2.86
CA ALA A 15 -3.63 13.53 4.26
C ALA A 15 -2.15 13.50 4.66
N LEU A 16 -1.38 12.50 4.21
CA LEU A 16 0.04 12.39 4.46
C LEU A 16 0.82 13.54 3.82
N LEU A 17 0.52 13.90 2.56
CA LEU A 17 1.15 15.04 1.89
C LEU A 17 0.97 16.34 2.69
N ASN A 18 -0.25 16.59 3.21
CA ASN A 18 -0.52 17.77 4.04
C ASN A 18 0.34 17.80 5.30
N VAL A 19 0.51 16.66 5.98
CA VAL A 19 1.36 16.57 7.18
C VAL A 19 2.83 16.77 6.82
N MET A 20 3.30 16.15 5.74
CA MET A 20 4.70 16.28 5.31
C MET A 20 5.03 17.72 4.90
N ALA A 21 4.14 18.39 4.16
CA ALA A 21 4.30 19.78 3.77
C ALA A 21 4.38 20.71 5.00
N ARG A 22 3.48 20.53 5.98
CA ARG A 22 3.50 21.29 7.25
C ARG A 22 4.78 21.09 8.06
N ARG A 23 5.42 19.92 7.91
CA ARG A 23 6.69 19.59 8.57
C ARG A 23 7.93 19.96 7.74
N GLY A 24 7.75 20.53 6.54
CA GLY A 24 8.87 20.87 5.65
C GLY A 24 9.63 19.64 5.13
N MET A 25 9.00 18.46 5.10
CA MET A 25 9.63 17.25 4.58
C MET A 25 9.49 17.18 3.06
N GLY A 26 10.60 16.99 2.35
CA GLY A 26 10.59 16.77 0.90
C GLY A 26 9.98 15.41 0.54
N TYR A 27 9.24 15.37 -0.57
CA TYR A 27 8.62 14.16 -1.08
C TYR A 27 8.41 14.16 -2.60
N THR A 28 8.36 12.97 -3.20
CA THR A 28 7.77 12.71 -4.52
C THR A 28 6.40 12.08 -4.34
N ALA A 29 5.36 12.74 -4.85
CA ALA A 29 3.98 12.27 -4.76
C ALA A 29 3.54 11.63 -6.09
N LEU A 30 3.23 10.34 -6.07
CA LEU A 30 2.79 9.57 -7.24
C LEU A 30 1.30 9.21 -7.13
N ARG A 31 0.48 9.76 -8.02
CA ARG A 31 -0.92 9.40 -8.21
C ARG A 31 -1.02 8.15 -9.10
N LYS A 32 -2.23 7.58 -9.21
CA LYS A 32 -2.49 6.45 -10.12
C LYS A 32 -2.11 6.76 -11.58
N SER A 33 -2.27 8.01 -12.02
CA SER A 33 -1.86 8.48 -13.34
C SER A 33 -0.34 8.49 -13.55
N ASP A 34 0.42 8.62 -12.46
CA ASP A 34 1.86 8.79 -12.50
C ASP A 34 2.57 7.44 -12.34
N LEU A 35 1.95 6.53 -11.58
CA LEU A 35 2.39 5.16 -11.38
C LEU A 35 1.21 4.22 -11.10
N ASP A 36 0.96 3.28 -12.01
CA ASP A 36 0.17 2.09 -11.73
C ASP A 36 1.07 1.05 -11.03
N VAL A 37 0.81 0.81 -9.74
CA VAL A 37 1.59 -0.13 -8.93
C VAL A 37 1.44 -1.59 -9.38
N THR A 38 0.47 -1.89 -10.26
CA THR A 38 0.33 -3.23 -10.85
C THR A 38 1.33 -3.49 -11.97
N ASP A 39 1.96 -2.45 -12.52
CA ASP A 39 3.02 -2.54 -13.52
C ASP A 39 4.40 -2.59 -12.86
N VAL A 40 5.06 -3.74 -12.99
CA VAL A 40 6.39 -3.98 -12.40
C VAL A 40 7.48 -3.12 -13.04
N PHE A 41 7.44 -2.95 -14.37
CA PHE A 41 8.48 -2.22 -15.09
C PHE A 41 8.38 -0.73 -14.82
N ALA A 42 7.15 -0.20 -14.78
CA ALA A 42 6.92 1.20 -14.42
C ALA A 42 7.36 1.47 -12.97
N THR A 43 7.03 0.58 -12.03
CA THR A 43 7.41 0.72 -10.61
C THR A 43 8.91 0.71 -10.43
N GLU A 44 9.61 -0.26 -11.02
CA GLU A 44 11.07 -0.35 -10.93
C GLU A 44 11.77 0.84 -11.58
N SER A 45 11.34 1.21 -12.79
CA SER A 45 11.94 2.32 -13.51
C SER A 45 11.76 3.63 -12.75
N ARG A 46 10.58 3.84 -12.17
CA ARG A 46 10.32 5.01 -11.32
C ARG A 46 11.24 5.01 -10.11
N PHE A 47 11.38 3.89 -9.41
CA PHE A 47 12.18 3.86 -8.18
C PHE A 47 13.68 3.96 -8.43
N LYS A 48 14.16 3.52 -9.60
CA LYS A 48 15.55 3.78 -10.04
C LYS A 48 15.83 5.26 -10.29
N VAL A 49 14.84 6.02 -10.75
CA VAL A 49 14.98 7.47 -10.99
C VAL A 49 14.85 8.27 -9.70
N GLU A 50 13.86 7.95 -8.88
CA GLU A 50 13.60 8.66 -7.62
C GLU A 50 14.60 8.29 -6.51
N GLU A 51 15.12 7.06 -6.55
CA GLU A 51 16.02 6.44 -5.56
C GLU A 51 15.58 6.71 -4.10
N PRO A 52 14.36 6.30 -3.71
CA PRO A 52 13.82 6.61 -2.39
C PRO A 52 14.64 6.01 -1.24
N ASP A 53 14.71 6.73 -0.12
CA ASP A 53 15.12 6.15 1.16
C ASP A 53 13.93 5.45 1.83
N VAL A 54 12.73 6.02 1.68
CA VAL A 54 11.47 5.51 2.25
C VAL A 54 10.34 5.65 1.24
N VAL A 55 9.50 4.62 1.14
CA VAL A 55 8.28 4.60 0.33
C VAL A 55 7.08 4.44 1.26
N PHE A 56 6.18 5.42 1.26
CA PHE A 56 4.86 5.31 1.90
C PHE A 56 3.87 4.79 0.86
N HIS A 57 3.53 3.51 0.95
CA HIS A 57 2.67 2.85 -0.03
C HIS A 57 1.19 3.02 0.34
N CYS A 58 0.59 4.14 -0.11
CA CYS A 58 -0.82 4.44 0.13
C CYS A 58 -1.74 3.97 -1.00
N ALA A 59 -1.20 3.46 -2.11
CA ALA A 59 -2.00 2.90 -3.20
C ALA A 59 -2.74 1.64 -2.74
N ALA A 60 -4.07 1.65 -2.84
CA ALA A 60 -4.91 0.51 -2.52
C ALA A 60 -6.27 0.62 -3.23
N PHE A 61 -6.86 -0.53 -3.56
CA PHE A 61 -8.27 -0.65 -3.89
C PHE A 61 -9.06 -0.68 -2.58
N THR A 62 -9.70 0.44 -2.23
CA THR A 62 -10.31 0.68 -0.90
C THR A 62 -11.83 0.60 -0.87
N ASP A 63 -12.48 0.49 -2.03
CA ASP A 63 -13.93 0.29 -2.11
C ASP A 63 -14.26 -1.16 -1.70
N VAL A 64 -14.72 -1.34 -0.47
CA VAL A 64 -14.95 -2.66 0.14
C VAL A 64 -16.04 -3.43 -0.59
N ASP A 65 -17.13 -2.75 -0.97
CA ASP A 65 -18.26 -3.37 -1.65
C ASP A 65 -17.87 -3.76 -3.08
N ARG A 66 -17.17 -2.89 -3.82
CA ARG A 66 -16.66 -3.23 -5.15
C ARG A 66 -15.60 -4.32 -5.11
N ALA A 67 -14.85 -4.47 -4.02
CA ALA A 67 -13.88 -5.55 -3.92
C ALA A 67 -14.54 -6.94 -3.99
N GLU A 68 -15.81 -7.08 -3.61
CA GLU A 68 -16.54 -8.36 -3.70
C GLU A 68 -16.88 -8.75 -5.14
N SER A 69 -17.22 -7.78 -6.00
CA SER A 69 -17.51 -8.02 -7.41
C SER A 69 -16.24 -7.98 -8.29
N GLU A 70 -15.28 -7.12 -7.95
CA GLU A 70 -14.04 -6.85 -8.71
C GLU A 70 -12.80 -7.48 -8.05
N ARG A 71 -12.94 -8.71 -7.54
CA ARG A 71 -11.89 -9.41 -6.79
C ARG A 71 -10.53 -9.41 -7.49
N LYS A 72 -10.51 -9.66 -8.80
CA LYS A 72 -9.26 -9.71 -9.57
C LYS A 72 -8.52 -8.37 -9.52
N GLU A 73 -9.22 -7.25 -9.69
CA GLU A 73 -8.61 -5.92 -9.64
C GLU A 73 -8.16 -5.59 -8.22
N SER A 74 -9.01 -5.86 -7.22
CA SER A 74 -8.69 -5.65 -5.82
C SER A 74 -7.41 -6.39 -5.41
N PHE A 75 -7.28 -7.68 -5.74
CA PHE A 75 -6.06 -8.45 -5.47
C PHE A 75 -4.86 -7.99 -6.31
N ALA A 76 -5.06 -7.63 -7.57
CA ALA A 76 -3.99 -7.12 -8.42
C ALA A 76 -3.34 -5.88 -7.81
N VAL A 77 -4.13 -4.96 -7.25
CA VAL A 77 -3.64 -3.75 -6.58
C VAL A 77 -3.13 -4.05 -5.17
N ASN A 78 -3.98 -4.60 -4.29
CA ASN A 78 -3.70 -4.68 -2.85
C ASN A 78 -2.65 -5.72 -2.47
N ALA A 79 -2.57 -6.84 -3.20
CA ALA A 79 -1.58 -7.87 -2.99
C ALA A 79 -0.46 -7.78 -4.04
N GLY A 80 -0.85 -7.87 -5.31
CA GLY A 80 0.10 -7.90 -6.42
C GLY A 80 0.87 -6.60 -6.60
N GLY A 81 0.24 -5.45 -6.38
CA GLY A 81 0.89 -4.14 -6.48
C GLY A 81 1.78 -3.84 -5.27
N ALA A 82 1.32 -4.21 -4.07
CA ALA A 82 2.11 -4.12 -2.85
C ALA A 82 3.42 -4.92 -2.95
N GLY A 83 3.35 -6.18 -3.41
CA GLY A 83 4.53 -7.03 -3.61
C GLY A 83 5.53 -6.45 -4.63
N LYS A 84 5.04 -5.90 -5.76
CA LYS A 84 5.90 -5.24 -6.75
C LYS A 84 6.60 -4.01 -6.19
N VAL A 85 5.88 -3.19 -5.42
CA VAL A 85 6.47 -2.02 -4.75
C VAL A 85 7.51 -2.44 -3.73
N ALA A 86 7.25 -3.50 -2.94
CA ALA A 86 8.23 -4.04 -1.99
C ALA A 86 9.47 -4.57 -2.71
N GLU A 87 9.32 -5.26 -3.83
CA GLU A 87 10.44 -5.73 -4.63
C GLU A 87 11.27 -4.56 -5.20
N ALA A 88 10.61 -3.54 -5.74
CA ALA A 88 11.29 -2.34 -6.22
C ALA A 88 12.03 -1.62 -5.09
N CYS A 89 11.44 -1.54 -3.88
CA CYS A 89 12.12 -1.01 -2.69
C CYS A 89 13.39 -1.80 -2.37
N ARG A 90 13.31 -3.14 -2.34
CA ARG A 90 14.48 -4.02 -2.09
C ARG A 90 15.60 -3.79 -3.10
N LYS A 91 15.25 -3.64 -4.39
CA LYS A 91 16.23 -3.42 -5.48
C LYS A 91 17.01 -2.12 -5.33
N VAL A 92 16.41 -1.08 -4.74
CA VAL A 92 17.05 0.23 -4.56
C VAL A 92 17.49 0.50 -3.11
N GLY A 93 17.31 -0.46 -2.20
CA GLY A 93 17.65 -0.32 -0.78
C GLY A 93 16.70 0.57 0.03
N ALA A 94 15.48 0.84 -0.47
CA ALA A 94 14.49 1.65 0.22
C ALA A 94 13.74 0.87 1.30
N ARG A 95 13.31 1.56 2.36
CA ARG A 95 12.33 1.03 3.31
C ARG A 95 10.90 1.26 2.79
N MET A 96 10.00 0.33 3.05
CA MET A 96 8.59 0.47 2.71
C MET A 96 7.75 0.60 3.99
N VAL A 97 6.81 1.56 3.99
CA VAL A 97 5.69 1.61 4.93
C VAL A 97 4.45 1.15 4.19
N PHE A 98 3.94 -0.02 4.57
CA PHE A 98 2.71 -0.58 4.04
C PHE A 98 1.56 -0.33 5.02
N PHE A 99 0.46 0.23 4.52
CA PHE A 99 -0.74 0.47 5.32
C PHE A 99 -1.74 -0.65 5.09
N SER A 100 -2.06 -1.42 6.12
CA SER A 100 -3.07 -2.47 6.05
C SER A 100 -4.42 -2.01 6.63
N THR A 101 -5.23 -2.93 7.13
CA THR A 101 -6.58 -2.71 7.62
C THR A 101 -6.92 -3.68 8.74
N ASP A 102 -7.81 -3.28 9.63
CA ASP A 102 -8.48 -4.14 10.59
C ASP A 102 -9.36 -5.23 9.94
N TYR A 103 -9.74 -5.07 8.66
CA TYR A 103 -10.50 -6.08 7.89
C TYR A 103 -9.70 -7.37 7.64
N VAL A 104 -8.42 -7.44 8.02
CA VAL A 104 -7.66 -8.70 8.08
C VAL A 104 -8.15 -9.61 9.21
N PHE A 105 -8.94 -9.09 10.15
CA PHE A 105 -9.54 -9.84 11.24
C PHE A 105 -11.04 -10.09 11.02
N GLY A 106 -11.55 -11.19 11.58
CA GLY A 106 -12.94 -11.63 11.37
C GLY A 106 -13.98 -10.99 12.30
N GLY A 107 -13.57 -10.15 13.25
CA GLY A 107 -14.49 -9.44 14.16
C GLY A 107 -15.18 -10.28 15.25
N ALA A 108 -14.95 -11.59 15.32
CA ALA A 108 -15.61 -12.47 16.30
C ALA A 108 -15.11 -12.28 17.75
N LYS A 109 -13.94 -11.67 17.93
CA LYS A 109 -13.30 -11.49 19.25
C LYS A 109 -14.05 -10.44 20.07
N ARG A 110 -14.31 -10.74 21.34
CA ARG A 110 -14.98 -9.82 22.30
C ARG A 110 -14.01 -8.94 23.09
N THR A 111 -12.74 -8.99 22.77
CA THR A 111 -11.67 -8.17 23.34
C THR A 111 -10.89 -7.51 22.19
N PRO A 112 -10.15 -6.41 22.44
CA PRO A 112 -9.38 -5.75 21.39
C PRO A 112 -8.43 -6.70 20.66
N TYR A 113 -8.33 -6.52 19.34
CA TYR A 113 -7.33 -7.22 18.53
C TYR A 113 -5.92 -6.69 18.84
N SER A 114 -4.96 -7.61 18.84
CA SER A 114 -3.53 -7.40 18.98
C SER A 114 -2.85 -7.65 17.64
N PRO A 115 -1.74 -6.96 17.31
CA PRO A 115 -0.95 -7.26 16.12
C PRO A 115 -0.44 -8.71 16.03
N ASN A 116 -0.43 -9.45 17.14
CA ASN A 116 -0.04 -10.85 17.19
C ASN A 116 -1.22 -11.84 17.07
N ASP A 117 -2.47 -11.37 16.98
CA ASP A 117 -3.60 -12.25 16.72
C ASP A 117 -3.53 -12.78 15.28
N GLU A 118 -3.98 -14.00 15.06
CA GLU A 118 -4.03 -14.59 13.72
C GLU A 118 -5.09 -13.89 12.85
N PRO A 119 -4.74 -13.42 11.63
CA PRO A 119 -5.70 -12.86 10.69
C PRO A 119 -6.70 -13.90 10.18
N ASP A 120 -7.98 -13.51 10.09
CA ASP A 120 -9.07 -14.32 9.51
C ASP A 120 -10.07 -13.41 8.77
N PRO A 121 -9.68 -12.88 7.58
CA PRO A 121 -10.49 -11.91 6.87
C PRO A 121 -11.73 -12.54 6.26
N LEU A 122 -12.89 -11.92 6.50
CA LEU A 122 -14.16 -12.37 5.92
C LEU A 122 -14.39 -11.84 4.51
N SER A 123 -14.05 -10.58 4.26
CA SER A 123 -14.30 -9.88 2.98
C SER A 123 -13.19 -10.10 1.95
N ALA A 124 -13.52 -9.92 0.68
CA ALA A 124 -12.56 -9.89 -0.43
C ALA A 124 -11.52 -8.77 -0.23
N TYR A 125 -11.95 -7.60 0.24
CA TYR A 125 -11.04 -6.50 0.58
C TYR A 125 -10.03 -6.91 1.65
N GLY A 126 -10.49 -7.45 2.78
CA GLY A 126 -9.62 -7.93 3.85
C GLY A 126 -8.63 -9.01 3.39
N LYS A 127 -9.12 -9.98 2.61
CA LYS A 127 -8.28 -11.05 2.02
C LYS A 127 -7.21 -10.47 1.09
N SER A 128 -7.55 -9.48 0.27
CA SER A 128 -6.60 -8.83 -0.63
C SER A 128 -5.52 -8.04 0.14
N LYS A 129 -5.87 -7.38 1.24
CA LYS A 129 -4.94 -6.62 2.09
C LYS A 129 -4.02 -7.54 2.88
N LEU A 130 -4.53 -8.64 3.43
CA LEU A 130 -3.72 -9.69 4.04
C LEU A 130 -2.76 -10.33 3.01
N GLY A 131 -3.22 -10.52 1.77
CA GLY A 131 -2.35 -10.93 0.67
C GLY A 131 -1.20 -9.94 0.43
N GLY A 132 -1.46 -8.64 0.57
CA GLY A 132 -0.45 -7.59 0.55
C GLY A 132 0.56 -7.70 1.69
N GLU A 133 0.11 -7.88 2.94
CA GLU A 133 1.02 -8.09 4.09
C GLU A 133 1.99 -9.25 3.85
N LYS A 134 1.48 -10.37 3.34
CA LYS A 134 2.29 -11.55 3.01
C LYS A 134 3.28 -11.29 1.86
N ALA A 135 2.94 -10.40 0.93
CA ALA A 135 3.77 -10.09 -0.24
C ALA A 135 4.87 -9.04 0.02
N VAL A 136 4.74 -8.23 1.08
CA VAL A 136 5.73 -7.20 1.44
C VAL A 136 6.81 -7.68 2.41
N THR A 137 6.63 -8.88 2.99
CA THR A 137 7.62 -9.54 3.86
C THR A 137 8.79 -10.06 3.03
#